data_AF-A0A3G2S0V8-F1
#
_entry.id   AF-A0A3G2S0V8-F1
#
_cell.length_a   1.000
_cell.length_b   1.000
_cell.length_c   1.000
_cell.angle_alpha   90.00
_cell.angle_beta   90.00
_cell.angle_gamma   90.00
#
_symmetry.space_group_name_H-M   'P 1'
#
loop_
_entity.id
_entity.type
_entity.pdbx_description
1 polymer ?
#
loop_
_entity_poly.entity_id
_entity_poly.type
_entity_poly.pdbx_seq_one_letter_code
_entity_poly.pdbx_strand_id
1 'polypeptide(L)'
;MEPVMASVGKHCQGPLANFQRCIYAHRENPSACNEAQQELARCASEASPTLQTIKKTCGKYIHDYDQCLFANQHASQEEVASQCTSKLRALAECTDAVMLNSESSQADAR
;
A
#
# COMPACT_ATOMS: atom_id res chain seq x y z
N MET A 1 9.46 -7.87 -5.64
CA MET A 1 8.10 -7.28 -5.65
C MET A 1 7.08 -8.09 -6.47
N GLU A 2 7.48 -8.80 -7.53
CA GLU A 2 6.58 -9.57 -8.41
C GLU A 2 5.70 -10.66 -7.74
N PRO A 3 6.16 -11.46 -6.76
CA PRO A 3 5.32 -12.53 -6.19
C PRO A 3 4.19 -12.00 -5.27
N VAL A 4 4.39 -10.86 -4.62
CA VAL A 4 3.40 -10.26 -3.71
C VAL A 4 2.24 -9.65 -4.49
N MET A 5 2.54 -8.90 -5.56
CA MET A 5 1.50 -8.32 -6.42
C MET A 5 0.73 -9.39 -7.21
N ALA A 6 1.40 -10.46 -7.64
CA ALA A 6 0.74 -11.59 -8.29
C ALA A 6 -0.22 -12.36 -7.35
N SER A 7 0.15 -12.51 -6.07
CA SER A 7 -0.70 -13.15 -5.05
C SER A 7 -1.95 -12.30 -4.76
N VAL A 8 -1.79 -11.00 -4.52
CA VAL A 8 -2.91 -10.07 -4.29
C VAL A 8 -3.81 -9.99 -5.52
N GLY A 9 -3.24 -9.92 -6.73
CA GLY A 9 -3.99 -9.85 -7.98
C GLY A 9 -4.80 -11.12 -8.30
N LYS A 10 -4.46 -12.28 -7.75
CA LYS A 10 -5.28 -13.51 -7.86
C LYS A 10 -6.26 -13.67 -6.70
N HIS A 11 -5.85 -13.33 -5.48
CA HIS A 11 -6.66 -13.51 -4.28
C HIS A 11 -7.76 -12.45 -4.13
N CYS A 12 -7.50 -11.22 -4.59
CA CYS A 12 -8.36 -10.06 -4.37
C CYS A 12 -9.04 -9.56 -5.65
N GLN A 13 -9.23 -10.41 -6.67
CA GLN A 13 -9.85 -10.01 -7.94
C GLN A 13 -11.24 -9.38 -7.77
N GLY A 14 -12.09 -9.95 -6.90
CA GLY A 14 -13.42 -9.43 -6.62
C GLY A 14 -13.40 -8.01 -6.02
N PRO A 15 -12.75 -7.81 -4.86
CA PRO A 15 -12.59 -6.48 -4.26
C PRO A 15 -11.91 -5.46 -5.19
N LEU A 16 -10.90 -5.89 -5.96
CA LEU A 16 -10.20 -5.02 -6.92
C LEU A 16 -11.14 -4.55 -8.04
N ALA A 17 -11.87 -5.48 -8.66
CA ALA A 17 -12.83 -5.16 -9.71
C ALA A 17 -13.99 -4.29 -9.19
N ASN A 18 -14.37 -4.42 -7.91
CA ASN A 18 -15.39 -3.59 -7.29
C ASN A 18 -14.90 -2.14 -7.09
N PHE A 19 -13.68 -1.98 -6.53
CA PHE A 19 -13.07 -0.68 -6.35
C PHE A 19 -12.85 0.04 -7.70
N GLN A 20 -12.34 -0.66 -8.71
CA GLN A 20 -12.15 -0.11 -10.06
C GLN A 20 -13.47 0.36 -10.68
N ARG A 21 -14.55 -0.43 -10.56
CA ARG A 21 -15.89 -0.04 -11.02
C ARG A 21 -16.40 1.21 -10.29
N CYS A 22 -16.19 1.28 -8.98
CA CYS A 22 -16.59 2.44 -8.20
C CYS A 22 -15.86 3.70 -8.64
N ILE A 23 -14.52 3.68 -8.76
CA ILE A 23 -13.74 4.84 -9.22
C ILE A 23 -14.14 5.27 -10.63
N TYR A 24 -14.43 4.31 -11.51
CA TYR A 24 -14.91 4.61 -12.86
C TYR A 24 -16.28 5.30 -12.84
N ALA A 25 -17.18 4.91 -11.93
CA ALA A 25 -18.50 5.50 -11.78
C ALA A 25 -18.48 6.85 -11.04
N HIS A 26 -17.53 7.05 -10.13
CA HIS A 26 -17.41 8.23 -9.26
C HIS A 26 -16.11 9.02 -9.52
N ARG A 27 -15.77 9.26 -10.80
CA ARG A 27 -14.51 9.93 -11.19
C ARG A 27 -14.31 11.30 -10.54
N GLU A 28 -15.40 12.04 -10.36
CA GLU A 28 -15.39 13.38 -9.76
C GLU A 28 -15.41 13.35 -8.22
N ASN A 29 -15.74 12.21 -7.62
CA ASN A 29 -15.77 12.03 -6.17
C ASN A 29 -15.25 10.63 -5.76
N PRO A 30 -13.95 10.36 -5.94
CA PRO A 30 -13.34 9.07 -5.61
C PRO A 30 -13.48 8.70 -4.12
N SER A 31 -13.66 9.68 -3.23
CA SER A 31 -13.94 9.47 -1.80
C SER A 31 -15.24 8.71 -1.55
N ALA A 32 -16.18 8.70 -2.50
CA ALA A 32 -17.39 7.86 -2.43
C ALA A 32 -17.06 6.35 -2.45
N CYS A 33 -15.84 5.98 -2.86
CA CYS A 33 -15.38 4.60 -2.96
C CYS A 33 -14.57 4.11 -1.75
N ASN A 34 -14.59 4.85 -0.63
CA ASN A 34 -13.84 4.51 0.59
C ASN A 34 -14.16 3.09 1.10
N GLU A 35 -15.41 2.65 1.02
CA GLU A 35 -15.81 1.29 1.47
C GLU A 35 -15.17 0.21 0.57
N ALA A 36 -15.28 0.36 -0.75
CA ALA A 36 -14.65 -0.56 -1.70
C ALA A 36 -13.11 -0.55 -1.60
N GLN A 37 -12.52 0.60 -1.25
CA GLN A 37 -11.09 0.73 -0.98
C GLN A 37 -10.69 -0.03 0.30
N GLN A 38 -11.48 0.08 1.37
CA GLN A 38 -11.22 -0.63 2.63
C GLN A 38 -11.34 -2.15 2.46
N GLU A 39 -12.34 -2.62 1.71
CA GLU A 39 -12.51 -4.04 1.36
C GLU A 39 -11.30 -4.59 0.59
N LEU A 40 -10.80 -3.84 -0.41
CA LEU A 40 -9.60 -4.22 -1.14
C LEU A 40 -8.37 -4.24 -0.24
N ALA A 41 -8.20 -3.23 0.61
CA ALA A 41 -7.09 -3.13 1.56
C ALA A 41 -7.11 -4.27 2.58
N ARG A 42 -8.30 -4.68 3.04
CA ARG A 42 -8.51 -5.83 3.94
C ARG A 42 -8.07 -7.12 3.24
N CYS A 43 -8.57 -7.38 2.03
CA CYS A 43 -8.19 -8.56 1.27
C CYS A 43 -6.68 -8.62 1.01
N ALA A 44 -6.06 -7.51 0.61
CA ALA A 44 -4.61 -7.46 0.38
C ALA A 44 -3.81 -7.78 1.66
N SER A 45 -4.29 -7.32 2.81
CA SER A 45 -3.69 -7.63 4.10
C SER A 45 -3.89 -9.11 4.48
N GLU A 46 -5.06 -9.70 4.23
CA GLU A 46 -5.32 -11.12 4.50
C GLU A 46 -4.55 -12.05 3.56
N ALA A 47 -4.32 -11.64 2.30
CA ALA A 47 -3.64 -12.44 1.27
C ALA A 47 -2.13 -12.60 1.51
N SER A 48 -1.51 -11.77 2.36
CA SER A 48 -0.07 -11.83 2.62
C SER A 48 0.25 -11.53 4.09
N PRO A 49 0.77 -12.52 4.84
CA PRO A 49 1.27 -12.31 6.20
C PRO A 49 2.37 -11.22 6.22
N THR A 50 3.18 -11.18 5.17
CA THR A 50 4.22 -10.16 5.01
C THR A 50 3.63 -8.76 4.90
N LEU A 51 2.53 -8.56 4.16
CA LEU A 51 1.83 -7.26 4.11
C LEU A 51 1.25 -6.87 5.47
N GLN A 52 0.73 -7.82 6.24
CA GLN A 52 0.29 -7.56 7.63
C GLN A 52 1.46 -7.09 8.50
N THR A 53 2.61 -7.75 8.40
CA THR A 53 3.81 -7.36 9.15
C THR A 53 4.31 -5.99 8.71
N ILE A 54 4.35 -5.69 7.41
CA ILE A 54 4.73 -4.36 6.90
C ILE A 54 3.78 -3.30 7.46
N LYS A 55 2.46 -3.51 7.42
CA LYS A 55 1.49 -2.55 7.95
C LYS A 55 1.65 -2.30 9.45
N LYS A 56 1.93 -3.36 10.23
CA LYS A 56 2.16 -3.26 11.68
C LYS A 56 3.48 -2.56 12.01
N THR A 57 4.57 -2.95 11.34
CA THR A 57 5.93 -2.47 11.64
C THR A 57 6.21 -1.09 11.04
N CYS A 58 5.76 -0.86 9.81
CA CYS A 58 6.04 0.37 9.05
C CYS A 58 4.87 1.36 9.05
N GLY A 59 3.81 1.11 9.83
CA GLY A 59 2.59 1.93 9.85
C GLY A 59 2.85 3.42 10.09
N LYS A 60 3.84 3.77 10.92
CA LYS A 60 4.27 5.16 11.12
C LYS A 60 4.79 5.79 9.82
N TYR A 61 5.68 5.10 9.10
CA TYR A 61 6.28 5.62 7.87
C TYR A 61 5.27 5.71 6.73
N ILE A 62 4.31 4.78 6.67
CA ILE A 62 3.16 4.84 5.75
C ILE A 62 2.39 6.14 6.02
N HIS A 63 2.02 6.36 7.28
CA HIS A 63 1.26 7.55 7.68
C HIS A 63 2.03 8.86 7.41
N ASP A 64 3.32 8.91 7.72
CA ASP A 64 4.14 10.10 7.50
C ASP A 64 4.27 10.48 6.02
N TYR A 65 4.27 9.48 5.13
CA TYR A 65 4.29 9.67 3.69
C TYR A 65 2.92 10.10 3.17
N ASP A 66 1.84 9.44 3.59
CA ASP A 66 0.46 9.79 3.23
C ASP A 66 0.12 11.22 3.65
N GLN A 67 0.49 11.63 4.87
CA GLN A 67 0.31 13.02 5.32
C GLN A 67 1.06 14.03 4.44
N CYS A 68 2.25 13.68 3.97
CA CYS A 68 3.02 14.56 3.10
C CYS A 68 2.36 14.73 1.74
N LEU A 69 1.86 13.63 1.16
CA LEU A 69 1.10 13.67 -0.07
C LEU A 69 -0.18 14.50 0.09
N PHE A 70 -0.91 14.31 1.19
CA PHE A 70 -2.12 15.07 1.47
C PHE A 70 -1.84 16.58 1.62
N ALA A 71 -0.81 16.95 2.39
CA ALA A 71 -0.40 18.34 2.57
C ALA A 71 0.03 19.01 1.25
N ASN A 72 0.48 18.22 0.27
CA ASN A 72 0.98 18.69 -1.03
C ASN A 72 0.08 18.29 -2.21
N GLN A 73 -1.19 17.95 -1.96
CA GLN A 73 -2.11 17.44 -2.99
C GLN A 73 -2.40 18.41 -4.15
N HIS A 74 -2.06 19.69 -3.99
CA HIS A 74 -2.20 20.75 -5.00
C HIS A 74 -0.86 21.26 -5.54
N ALA A 75 0.27 20.73 -5.04
CA ALA A 75 1.60 21.12 -5.48
C ALA A 75 1.96 20.46 -6.81
N SER A 76 2.96 21.02 -7.51
CA SER A 76 3.51 20.36 -8.69
C SER A 76 4.21 19.04 -8.31
N GLN A 77 4.37 18.14 -9.29
CA GLN A 77 5.02 16.86 -9.06
C GLN A 77 6.48 17.02 -8.58
N GLU A 78 7.16 18.09 -9.03
CA GLU A 78 8.53 18.41 -8.64
C GLU A 78 8.61 18.85 -7.17
N GLU A 79 7.63 19.63 -6.71
CA GLU A 79 7.50 20.01 -5.30
C GLU A 79 7.16 18.82 -4.41
N VAL A 80 6.25 17.93 -4.86
CA VAL A 80 5.92 16.70 -4.14
C VAL A 80 7.14 15.80 -4.01
N ALA A 81 7.93 15.65 -5.07
CA ALA A 81 9.18 14.88 -5.02
C ALA A 81 10.15 15.49 -4.01
N SER A 82 10.40 16.81 -4.09
CA SER A 82 11.31 17.50 -3.17
C SER A 82 10.90 17.34 -1.70
N GLN A 83 9.60 17.41 -1.40
CA GLN A 83 9.10 17.40 -0.03
C GLN A 83 8.84 16.00 0.54
N CYS A 84 8.44 15.03 -0.30
CA CYS A 84 7.99 13.71 0.17
C CYS A 84 8.96 12.56 -0.11
N THR A 85 10.00 12.74 -0.95
CA THR A 85 10.96 11.67 -1.26
C THR A 85 11.70 11.14 -0.03
N SER A 86 12.02 11.98 0.96
CA SER A 86 12.68 11.54 2.19
C SER A 86 11.81 10.58 3.01
N LYS A 87 10.50 10.86 3.09
CA LYS A 87 9.51 10.01 3.77
C LYS A 87 9.27 8.71 3.01
N LEU A 88 9.21 8.79 1.67
CA LEU A 88 9.14 7.61 0.81
C LEU A 88 10.35 6.69 1.02
N ARG A 89 11.56 7.27 1.14
CA ARG A 89 12.78 6.50 1.41
C ARG A 89 12.70 5.78 2.75
N ALA A 90 12.30 6.46 3.82
CA ALA A 90 12.14 5.85 5.14
C ALA A 90 11.12 4.69 5.13
N LEU A 91 10.03 4.85 4.37
CA LEU A 91 9.05 3.78 4.18
C LEU A 91 9.64 2.60 3.39
N ALA A 92 10.41 2.85 2.34
CA ALA A 92 11.08 1.82 1.56
C ALA A 92 12.08 1.03 2.42
N GLU A 93 12.94 1.72 3.17
CA GLU A 93 13.91 1.11 4.08
C GLU A 93 13.25 0.21 5.13
N CYS A 94 12.14 0.66 5.73
CA CYS A 94 11.37 -0.18 6.66
C CYS A 94 10.77 -1.40 5.97
N THR A 95 10.22 -1.23 4.77
CA THR A 95 9.60 -2.32 4.01
C THR A 95 10.64 -3.37 3.64
N ASP A 96 11.81 -2.94 3.16
CA ASP A 96 12.93 -3.82 2.81
C ASP A 96 13.42 -4.60 4.04
N ALA A 97 13.55 -3.95 5.20
CA ALA A 97 13.93 -4.62 6.44
C ALA A 97 12.90 -5.69 6.86
N VAL A 98 11.60 -5.43 6.71
CA VAL A 98 10.56 -6.42 7.01
C VAL A 98 10.59 -7.58 6.01
N MET A 99 10.82 -7.30 4.73
CA MET A 99 10.89 -8.32 3.68
C MET A 99 12.09 -9.26 3.92
N LEU A 100 13.28 -8.72 4.19
CA LEU A 100 14.48 -9.49 4.51
C LEU A 100 14.29 -10.40 5.74
N ASN A 101 13.61 -9.91 6.77
CA ASN A 101 13.28 -10.69 7.97
C ASN A 101 12.20 -11.76 7.72
N SER A 102 11.27 -11.49 6.79
CA SER A 102 10.21 -12.42 6.40
C SER A 102 10.74 -13.56 5.52
N GLU A 103 11.73 -13.29 4.67
CA GLU A 103 12.40 -14.29 3.84
C GLU A 103 13.30 -15.21 4.68
N SER A 104 14.01 -14.67 5.68
CA SER A 104 14.80 -15.47 6.63
C SER A 104 13.94 -16.43 7.45
N SER A 105 12.69 -16.05 7.76
CA SER A 105 11.76 -16.92 8.51
C SER A 105 11.09 -18.01 7.65
N GLN A 106 11.18 -17.92 6.32
CA GLN A 106 10.66 -18.95 5.40
C GLN A 106 11.71 -20.01 5.03
N ALA A 107 12.99 -19.75 5.27
CA ALA A 107 14.08 -20.69 5.02
C ALA A 107 14.23 -21.76 6.13
N ASP A 108 13.84 -21.45 7.37
CA ASP A 108 13.91 -22.37 8.52
C ASP A 108 12.68 -23.28 8.67
N ALA A 109 11.64 -23.11 7.84
CA ALA A 109 10.41 -23.89 7.89
C ALA A 109 10.27 -24.90 6.73
N ARG A 110 11.37 -25.21 6.02
CA ARG A 110 11.36 -26.09 4.84
C ARG A 110 12.33 -27.25 4.96
#